data_AF-A0A944VS33-F1
#
_entry.id   AF-A0A944VS33-F1
#
_cell.length_a   1.000
_cell.length_b   1.000
_cell.length_c   1.000
_cell.angle_alpha   90.00
_cell.angle_beta   90.00
_cell.angle_gamma   90.00
#
_symmetry.space_group_name_H-M   'P 1'
#
loop_
_entity.id
_entity.type
_entity.pdbx_description
1 polymer ?
#
loop_
_entity_poly.entity_id
_entity_poly.type
_entity_poly.pdbx_seq_one_letter_code
_entity_poly.pdbx_strand_id
1 'polypeptide(L)'
;MEAIDTYLMYCALKAHFGKTDYDFVTYHGKTRIKRDSFYKRKDRGFFVKISRKYKTEENVKNYFVSNFIKDSKGYVSNFSDENYEEWKDKRANFYNQFTLEIGPFVKNFNPIFFIKDDEHPILLKEYLGKRVSLETLIILDELVEF
;
A
#
# COMPACT_ATOMS: atom_id res chain seq x y z
N MET A 1 0.39 16.21 14.17
CA MET A 1 -0.47 15.05 14.48
C MET A 1 -0.06 14.50 15.84
N GLU A 2 -1.01 14.23 16.73
CA GLU A 2 -0.69 13.61 18.02
C GLU A 2 -0.40 12.10 17.88
N ALA A 3 0.25 11.51 18.87
CA ALA A 3 0.52 10.06 18.88
C ALA A 3 -0.78 9.23 18.87
N ILE A 4 -1.86 9.75 19.49
CA ILE A 4 -3.18 9.12 19.46
C ILE A 4 -3.76 9.11 18.05
N ASP A 5 -3.68 10.23 17.34
CA ASP A 5 -4.19 10.32 15.96
C ASP A 5 -3.40 9.39 15.02
N THR A 6 -2.08 9.29 15.24
CA THR A 6 -1.20 8.34 14.52
C THR A 6 -1.64 6.89 14.75
N TYR A 7 -2.03 6.55 15.99
CA TYR A 7 -2.60 5.24 16.33
C TYR A 7 -3.97 5.00 15.67
N LEU A 8 -4.87 5.99 15.69
CA LEU A 8 -6.18 5.88 15.05
C LEU A 8 -6.05 5.68 13.53
N MET A 9 -5.13 6.40 12.89
CA MET A 9 -4.81 6.22 11.47
C MET A 9 -4.27 4.82 11.17
N TYR A 10 -3.36 4.31 11.99
CA TYR A 10 -2.91 2.93 11.90
C TYR A 10 -4.09 1.93 12.00
N CYS A 11 -5.03 2.15 12.92
CA CYS A 11 -6.19 1.29 13.04
C CYS A 11 -7.13 1.36 11.83
N ALA A 12 -7.34 2.55 11.28
CA ALA A 12 -8.13 2.74 10.06
C ALA A 12 -7.50 1.97 8.89
N LEU A 13 -6.19 2.14 8.68
CA LEU A 13 -5.46 1.43 7.62
C LEU A 13 -5.43 -0.07 7.87
N LYS A 14 -5.27 -0.51 9.11
CA LYS A 14 -5.32 -1.94 9.45
C LYS A 14 -6.66 -2.58 9.12
N ALA A 15 -7.76 -1.87 9.35
CA ALA A 15 -9.08 -2.34 8.95
C ALA A 15 -9.18 -2.41 7.42
N HIS A 16 -8.69 -1.39 6.72
CA HIS A 16 -8.72 -1.31 5.25
C HIS A 16 -7.91 -2.40 4.54
N PHE A 17 -6.69 -2.67 4.99
CA PHE A 17 -5.86 -3.74 4.43
C PHE A 17 -6.21 -5.14 4.98
N GLY A 18 -7.07 -5.19 6.00
CA GLY A 18 -7.53 -6.42 6.63
C GLY A 18 -8.70 -7.06 5.90
N LYS A 19 -9.17 -8.20 6.41
CA LYS A 19 -10.38 -8.89 5.91
C LYS A 19 -11.65 -8.28 6.51
N THR A 20 -11.85 -6.98 6.36
CA THR A 20 -13.06 -6.29 6.83
C THR A 20 -13.64 -5.42 5.73
N ASP A 21 -14.93 -5.12 5.78
CA ASP A 21 -15.61 -4.27 4.79
C ASP A 21 -15.34 -2.75 4.99
N TYR A 22 -14.26 -2.42 5.70
CA TYR A 22 -13.91 -1.03 5.99
C TYR A 22 -13.08 -0.42 4.85
N ASP A 23 -13.53 0.68 4.28
CA ASP A 23 -12.77 1.46 3.29
C ASP A 23 -12.20 2.75 3.91
N PHE A 24 -10.88 2.88 3.94
CA PHE A 24 -10.21 4.07 4.45
C PHE A 24 -10.59 5.35 3.68
N VAL A 25 -10.76 5.25 2.37
CA VAL A 25 -11.08 6.38 1.49
C VAL A 25 -12.51 6.83 1.71
N THR A 26 -13.48 5.90 1.69
CA THR A 26 -14.90 6.21 1.94
C THR A 26 -15.12 6.85 3.32
N TYR A 27 -14.45 6.33 4.36
CA TYR A 27 -14.61 6.84 5.72
C TYR A 27 -13.65 7.98 6.08
N HIS A 28 -12.83 8.45 5.13
CA HIS A 28 -11.83 9.50 5.36
C HIS A 28 -10.93 9.21 6.59
N GLY A 29 -10.52 7.96 6.76
CA GLY A 29 -9.67 7.52 7.87
C GLY A 29 -10.33 7.52 9.26
N LYS A 30 -11.66 7.75 9.36
CA LYS A 30 -12.36 7.77 10.65
C LYS A 30 -12.62 6.37 11.18
N THR A 31 -12.32 6.15 12.46
CA THR A 31 -12.61 4.89 13.15
C THR A 31 -13.59 5.09 14.32
N ARG A 32 -14.26 4.02 14.74
CA ARG A 32 -15.08 4.00 15.96
C ARG A 32 -14.26 3.74 17.23
N ILE A 33 -12.94 3.68 17.12
CA ILE A 33 -12.06 3.35 18.24
C ILE A 33 -11.97 4.57 19.17
N LYS A 34 -12.24 4.34 20.45
CA LYS A 34 -12.15 5.38 21.49
C LYS A 34 -10.70 5.83 21.65
N ARG A 35 -10.45 7.15 21.70
CA ARG A 35 -9.11 7.72 21.95
C ARG A 35 -8.44 7.12 23.18
N ASP A 36 -9.20 6.85 24.24
CA ASP A 36 -8.70 6.28 25.50
C ASP A 36 -8.09 4.88 25.35
N SER A 37 -8.42 4.14 24.29
CA SER A 37 -7.81 2.84 24.03
C SER A 37 -6.31 2.95 23.77
N PHE A 38 -5.85 4.10 23.25
CA PHE A 38 -4.43 4.37 23.04
C PHE A 38 -3.64 4.21 24.33
N TYR A 39 -4.11 4.80 25.44
CA TYR A 39 -3.40 4.80 26.71
C TYR A 39 -3.27 3.41 27.34
N LYS A 40 -4.05 2.43 26.89
CA LYS A 40 -3.97 1.04 27.34
C LYS A 40 -2.95 0.21 26.54
N ARG A 41 -2.41 0.73 25.44
CA ARG A 41 -1.47 -0.01 24.59
C ARG A 41 -0.07 -0.08 25.19
N LYS A 42 0.58 -1.23 25.02
CA LYS A 42 1.98 -1.46 25.43
C LYS A 42 2.99 -0.86 24.45
N ASP A 43 2.64 -0.84 23.17
CA ASP A 43 3.47 -0.36 22.05
C ASP A 43 3.23 1.12 21.69
N ARG A 44 2.72 1.92 22.64
CA ARG A 44 2.51 3.37 22.45
C ARG A 44 3.76 4.12 21.95
N GLY A 45 4.93 3.69 22.40
CA GLY A 45 6.20 4.30 22.03
C GLY A 45 6.44 4.32 20.52
N PHE A 46 5.93 3.32 19.78
CA PHE A 46 5.99 3.30 18.32
C PHE A 46 5.22 4.49 17.72
N PHE A 47 3.96 4.68 18.11
CA PHE A 47 3.14 5.76 17.56
C PHE A 47 3.67 7.15 17.95
N VAL A 48 4.26 7.29 19.14
CA VAL A 48 4.97 8.51 19.55
C VAL A 48 6.21 8.77 18.68
N LYS A 49 6.98 7.72 18.35
CA LYS A 49 8.14 7.84 17.46
C LYS A 49 7.71 8.30 16.07
N ILE A 50 6.70 7.65 15.49
CA ILE A 50 6.17 7.99 14.15
C ILE A 50 5.61 9.43 14.12
N SER A 51 4.82 9.82 15.12
CA SER A 51 4.21 11.15 15.19
C SER A 51 5.23 12.28 15.32
N ARG A 52 6.40 11.99 15.91
CA ARG A 52 7.51 12.96 16.03
C ARG A 52 8.41 12.99 14.79
N LYS A 53 8.62 11.83 14.16
CA LYS A 53 9.49 11.69 12.99
C LYS A 53 8.87 12.33 11.75
N TYR A 54 7.59 12.06 11.49
CA TYR A 54 6.88 12.54 10.31
C TYR A 54 5.96 13.71 10.68
N LYS A 55 6.23 14.89 10.11
CA LYS A 55 5.58 16.14 10.50
C LYS A 55 4.19 16.34 9.91
N THR A 56 3.94 15.80 8.73
CA THR A 56 2.68 15.95 8.01
C THR A 56 1.82 14.70 8.15
N GLU A 57 0.50 14.90 8.08
CA GLU A 57 -0.44 13.80 8.10
C GLU A 57 -0.22 12.83 6.94
N GLU A 58 0.06 13.37 5.77
CA GLU A 58 0.36 12.61 4.58
C GLU A 58 1.60 11.71 4.75
N ASN A 59 2.68 12.19 5.37
CA ASN A 59 3.88 11.37 5.56
C ASN A 59 3.63 10.22 6.54
N VAL A 60 2.84 10.44 7.59
CA VAL A 60 2.43 9.37 8.51
C VAL A 60 1.57 8.33 7.78
N LYS A 61 0.60 8.79 6.98
CA LYS A 61 -0.25 7.94 6.15
C LYS A 61 0.59 7.10 5.18
N ASN A 62 1.50 7.73 4.44
CA ASN A 62 2.34 7.07 3.45
C ASN A 62 3.31 6.06 4.10
N TYR A 63 3.85 6.37 5.28
CA TYR A 63 4.64 5.43 6.07
C TYR A 63 3.84 4.18 6.43
N PHE A 64 2.58 4.33 6.84
CA PHE A 64 1.74 3.17 7.13
C PHE A 64 1.35 2.42 5.86
N VAL A 65 0.92 3.10 4.79
CA VAL A 65 0.55 2.48 3.51
C VAL A 65 1.70 1.64 2.96
N SER A 66 2.92 2.18 2.91
CA SER A 66 4.09 1.43 2.45
C SER A 66 4.35 0.16 3.24
N ASN A 67 4.18 0.19 4.57
CA ASN A 67 4.33 -0.97 5.43
C ASN A 67 3.17 -1.97 5.29
N PHE A 68 1.93 -1.52 5.13
CA PHE A 68 0.77 -2.40 4.92
C PHE A 68 0.78 -3.10 3.55
N ILE A 69 1.32 -2.44 2.51
CA ILE A 69 1.56 -3.08 1.21
C ILE A 69 2.52 -4.26 1.35
N LYS A 70 3.53 -4.15 2.24
CA LYS A 70 4.51 -5.23 2.49
C LYS A 70 3.99 -6.30 3.45
N ASP A 71 3.26 -5.91 4.51
CA ASP A 71 2.64 -6.82 5.46
C ASP A 71 1.21 -6.37 5.81
N SER A 72 0.24 -6.96 5.11
CA SER A 72 -1.18 -6.66 5.30
C SER A 72 -1.72 -7.04 6.69
N LYS A 73 -1.03 -7.92 7.45
CA LYS A 73 -1.43 -8.23 8.83
C LYS A 73 -1.21 -7.05 9.77
N GLY A 74 -0.32 -6.13 9.40
CA GLY A 74 -0.15 -4.87 10.12
C GLY A 74 0.38 -5.02 11.53
N TYR A 75 1.30 -5.95 11.79
CA TYR A 75 1.96 -6.00 13.09
C TYR A 75 2.99 -4.89 13.17
N VAL A 76 2.86 -4.02 14.18
CA VAL A 76 3.73 -2.86 14.39
C VAL A 76 5.21 -3.23 14.46
N SER A 77 5.52 -4.42 14.98
CA SER A 77 6.90 -4.95 15.05
C SER A 77 7.53 -5.20 13.68
N ASN A 78 6.72 -5.41 12.65
CA ASN A 78 7.19 -5.71 11.29
C ASN A 78 7.32 -4.42 10.45
N PHE A 79 6.92 -3.27 11.01
CA PHE A 79 6.97 -2.01 10.28
C PHE A 79 8.40 -1.45 10.33
N SER A 80 8.93 -1.08 9.18
CA SER A 80 10.29 -0.59 9.02
C SER A 80 10.31 0.74 8.28
N ASP A 81 11.37 1.50 8.52
CA ASP A 81 11.66 2.72 7.75
C ASP A 81 12.11 2.36 6.33
N GLU A 82 12.79 1.22 6.15
CA GLU A 82 13.26 0.70 4.86
C GLU A 82 12.11 0.50 3.87
N ASN A 83 10.98 -0.07 4.33
CA ASN A 83 9.77 -0.23 3.49
C ASN A 83 9.27 1.12 2.96
N TYR A 84 9.35 2.17 3.78
CA TYR A 84 8.89 3.49 3.40
C TYR A 84 9.87 4.19 2.44
N GLU A 85 11.18 4.04 2.67
CA GLU A 85 12.19 4.54 1.73
C GLU A 85 12.09 3.85 0.37
N GLU A 86 12.01 2.51 0.32
CA GLU A 86 11.81 1.76 -0.92
C GLU A 86 10.54 2.19 -1.66
N TRP A 87 9.45 2.41 -0.93
CA TRP A 87 8.18 2.87 -1.51
C TRP A 87 8.29 4.29 -2.10
N LYS A 88 9.01 5.20 -1.44
CA LYS A 88 9.26 6.55 -1.98
C LYS A 88 10.10 6.49 -3.25
N ASP A 89 11.16 5.68 -3.25
CA ASP A 89 12.05 5.52 -4.42
C ASP A 89 11.28 4.96 -5.62
N LYS A 90 10.45 3.94 -5.41
CA LYS A 90 9.56 3.40 -6.45
C LYS A 90 8.63 4.45 -7.02
N ARG A 91 8.00 5.27 -6.16
CA ARG A 91 7.10 6.34 -6.60
C ARG A 91 7.82 7.44 -7.37
N ALA A 92 9.03 7.80 -6.94
CA ALA A 92 9.84 8.80 -7.63
C ALA A 92 10.30 8.29 -9.01
N ASN A 93 10.60 7.00 -9.15
CA ASN A 93 11.06 6.38 -10.40
C ASN A 93 9.96 5.69 -11.22
N PHE A 94 8.70 5.87 -10.84
CA PHE A 94 7.58 5.08 -11.34
C PHE A 94 7.41 5.13 -12.87
N TYR A 95 7.56 6.31 -13.48
CA TYR A 95 7.41 6.48 -14.92
C TYR A 95 8.43 5.65 -15.71
N ASN A 96 9.70 5.66 -15.27
CA ASN A 96 10.76 4.88 -15.89
C ASN A 96 10.52 3.39 -15.69
N GLN A 97 10.12 3.00 -14.48
CA GLN A 97 9.82 1.61 -14.15
C GLN A 97 8.69 1.07 -15.04
N PHE A 98 7.59 1.80 -15.16
CA PHE A 98 6.47 1.44 -16.03
C PHE A 98 6.92 1.26 -17.49
N THR A 99 7.69 2.22 -18.01
CA THR A 99 8.19 2.16 -19.39
C THR A 99 9.05 0.92 -19.64
N LEU A 100 9.92 0.57 -18.68
CA LEU A 100 10.78 -0.61 -18.77
C LEU A 100 9.97 -1.91 -18.69
N GLU A 101 9.00 -1.99 -17.77
CA GLU A 101 8.17 -3.18 -17.55
C GLU A 101 7.24 -3.47 -18.74
N ILE A 102 6.72 -2.42 -19.41
CA ILE A 102 5.82 -2.57 -20.56
C ILE A 102 6.54 -2.70 -21.90
N GLY A 103 7.79 -2.23 -22.00
CA GLY A 103 8.60 -2.27 -23.22
C GLY A 103 8.54 -3.59 -24.00
N PRO A 104 8.70 -4.77 -23.37
CA PRO A 104 8.60 -6.08 -24.03
C PRO A 104 7.24 -6.38 -24.67
N PHE A 105 6.16 -5.78 -24.16
CA PHE A 105 4.78 -6.07 -24.55
C PHE A 105 4.22 -5.08 -25.57
N VAL A 106 4.89 -3.96 -25.83
CA VAL A 106 4.38 -2.89 -26.73
C VAL A 106 3.93 -3.41 -28.10
N LYS A 107 4.69 -4.34 -28.70
CA LYS A 107 4.36 -4.90 -30.03
C LYS A 107 3.15 -5.84 -30.01
N ASN A 108 2.92 -6.52 -28.89
CA ASN A 108 1.86 -7.52 -28.70
C ASN A 108 1.09 -7.20 -27.42
N PHE A 109 0.54 -5.98 -27.37
CA PHE A 109 -0.05 -5.45 -26.15
C PHE A 109 -1.36 -6.15 -25.77
N ASN A 110 -2.34 -6.20 -26.67
CA ASN A 110 -3.68 -6.75 -26.35
C ASN A 110 -3.66 -8.19 -25.80
N PRO A 111 -2.84 -9.13 -26.33
CA PRO A 111 -2.80 -10.49 -25.80
C PRO A 111 -2.40 -10.63 -24.34
N ILE A 112 -1.76 -9.63 -23.71
CA ILE A 112 -1.28 -9.76 -22.33
C ILE A 112 -2.42 -9.79 -21.29
N PHE A 113 -3.60 -9.31 -21.70
CA PHE A 113 -4.80 -9.20 -20.88
C PHE A 113 -5.73 -10.41 -20.99
N PHE A 114 -5.61 -11.20 -22.06
CA PHE A 114 -6.57 -12.26 -22.33
C PHE A 114 -6.31 -13.52 -21.50
N ILE A 115 -7.41 -14.07 -20.96
CA ILE A 115 -7.48 -15.41 -20.35
C ILE A 115 -7.59 -16.44 -21.49
N LYS A 116 -6.74 -17.47 -21.45
CA LYS A 116 -6.84 -18.63 -22.35
C LYS A 116 -7.01 -19.88 -21.50
N ASP A 117 -8.03 -20.67 -21.81
CA ASP A 117 -8.23 -22.04 -21.28
C ASP A 117 -7.99 -22.17 -19.76
N ASP A 118 -8.69 -21.33 -18.98
CA ASP A 118 -8.62 -21.26 -17.51
C ASP A 118 -7.25 -20.85 -16.90
N GLU A 119 -6.32 -20.34 -17.71
CA GLU A 119 -5.04 -19.82 -17.22
C GLU A 119 -5.08 -18.34 -16.83
N HIS A 120 -4.20 -17.95 -15.90
CA HIS A 120 -3.96 -16.53 -15.62
C HIS A 120 -3.51 -15.75 -16.86
N PRO A 121 -3.99 -14.51 -17.07
CA PRO A 121 -3.46 -13.61 -18.09
C PRO A 121 -1.94 -13.46 -17.98
N ILE A 122 -1.27 -13.19 -19.11
CA ILE A 122 0.19 -12.98 -19.13
C ILE A 122 0.57 -11.89 -18.13
N LEU A 123 -0.17 -10.79 -18.10
CA LEU A 123 0.09 -9.68 -17.18
C LEU A 123 0.11 -10.13 -15.70
N LEU A 124 -0.85 -10.96 -15.29
CA LEU A 124 -0.88 -11.51 -13.93
C LEU A 124 0.30 -12.46 -13.68
N LYS A 125 0.68 -13.28 -14.66
CA LYS A 125 1.85 -14.16 -14.57
C LYS A 125 3.15 -13.35 -14.42
N GLU A 126 3.29 -12.23 -15.11
CA GLU A 126 4.44 -11.32 -15.01
C GLU A 126 4.52 -10.64 -13.63
N TYR A 127 3.37 -10.22 -13.09
CA TYR A 127 3.26 -9.68 -11.74
C TYR A 127 3.66 -10.71 -10.67
N LEU A 128 3.08 -11.92 -10.70
CA LEU A 128 3.41 -13.01 -9.78
C LEU A 128 4.88 -13.43 -9.89
N GLY A 129 5.44 -13.33 -11.10
CA GLY A 129 6.86 -13.53 -11.39
C GLY A 129 7.78 -12.39 -10.97
N LYS A 130 7.25 -11.30 -10.38
CA LYS A 130 7.97 -10.08 -9.97
C LYS A 130 8.69 -9.35 -11.12
N ARG A 131 8.23 -9.53 -12.37
CA ARG A 131 8.74 -8.83 -13.55
C ARG A 131 7.96 -7.55 -13.84
N VAL A 132 6.71 -7.51 -13.39
CA VAL A 132 5.83 -6.33 -13.42
C VAL A 132 5.51 -5.94 -11.98
N SER A 133 5.55 -4.64 -11.69
CA SER A 133 5.22 -4.07 -10.39
C SER A 133 3.70 -4.03 -10.13
N LEU A 134 3.31 -3.90 -8.87
CA LEU A 134 1.90 -3.71 -8.51
C LEU A 134 1.36 -2.42 -9.12
N GLU A 135 2.18 -1.37 -9.15
CA GLU A 135 1.80 -0.07 -9.67
C GLU A 135 1.56 -0.13 -11.19
N THR A 136 2.41 -0.83 -11.96
CA THR A 136 2.17 -1.07 -13.39
C THR A 136 0.90 -1.89 -13.63
N LEU A 137 0.65 -2.92 -12.81
CA LEU A 137 -0.59 -3.70 -12.89
C LEU A 137 -1.82 -2.79 -12.74
N ILE A 138 -1.83 -1.93 -11.73
CA ILE A 138 -2.92 -0.98 -11.46
C ILE A 138 -3.07 0.06 -12.59
N ILE A 139 -1.97 0.58 -13.15
CA ILE A 139 -2.08 1.50 -14.29
C ILE A 139 -2.79 0.83 -15.46
N LEU A 140 -2.34 -0.38 -15.81
CA LEU A 140 -2.92 -1.07 -16.96
C LEU A 140 -4.39 -1.38 -16.71
N ASP A 141 -4.75 -1.79 -15.50
CA ASP A 141 -6.14 -2.01 -15.10
C ASP A 141 -6.97 -0.73 -15.26
N GLU A 142 -6.48 0.40 -14.76
CA GLU A 142 -7.15 1.70 -14.91
C GLU A 142 -7.30 2.15 -16.38
N LEU A 143 -6.33 1.81 -17.24
CA LEU A 143 -6.34 2.22 -18.65
C LEU A 143 -7.20 1.34 -19.56
N VAL A 144 -7.32 0.04 -19.25
CA VAL A 144 -7.96 -0.92 -20.16
C VAL A 144 -9.04 -1.80 -19.53
N GLU A 145 -9.30 -1.67 -18.23
CA GLU A 145 -10.35 -2.38 -17.48
C GLU A 145 -10.35 -3.90 -17.75
N PHE A 146 -9.21 -4.57 -17.50
CA PHE A 146 -8.97 -5.95 -17.94
C PHE A 146 -9.41 -7.06 -16.96
#